data_AF-A0AAJ4A5T3-F1
#
_entry.id   AF-A0AAJ4A5T3-F1
#
_cell.length_a   1.000
_cell.length_b   1.000
_cell.length_c   1.000
_cell.angle_alpha   90.00
_cell.angle_beta   90.00
_cell.angle_gamma   90.00
#
_symmetry.space_group_name_H-M   'P 1'
#
loop_
_entity.id
_entity.type
_entity.pdbx_description
1 polymer ?
#
loop_
_entity_poly.entity_id
_entity_poly.type
_entity_poly.pdbx_seq_one_letter_code
_entity_poly.pdbx_strand_id
1 'polypeptide(L)'
;MNSKRQPNTTATATAADFLMASRQCEIRNLEYFLQMGRLVQSVGNLVHGLQRERGATNLYLGSGCQRFARERSVILKENDQLAAIFRKALTDIQEDLTTHPVSSPLLGHIASALHSLDQLAEFRQKVVGQEASVADATDWFCDAIHQLITVVFEAAETVAEPSIAGLLVAMVHVMNGKEYCGQERAAGSAGFSSGHFENALSRRMMHLVEAQERCFEVFVAFANDDSLALWQTLRSHPRELEIERMRQKAVSVGPYKSLDREMADRWFNLMTDRMDDLKKIEDSVENAFHHRCVERYTEARHSLAHQETLLASLEQRNASTMPVLVVCDNGVDASTADAWAGDGVGQQSGRSIFDLVQEQTRRLRQMSEELQSAKEALEDRRTQEKAVLLLMEHRDISNDEAHRLLRKLAMDQGKRLPDVARALVSMAGVLG
;
A
#
# COMPACT_ATOMS: atom_id res chain seq x y z
N MET A 1 53.65 32.51 31.01
CA MET A 1 52.90 32.00 29.84
C MET A 1 52.21 30.71 30.24
N ASN A 2 50.91 30.78 30.54
CA ASN A 2 50.01 29.61 30.57
C ASN A 2 48.57 30.14 30.60
N SER A 3 48.06 30.49 29.41
CA SER A 3 46.64 30.79 29.23
C SER A 3 45.90 29.48 29.05
N LYS A 4 45.17 29.08 30.09
CA LYS A 4 44.21 27.97 30.05
C LYS A 4 43.15 28.32 29.00
N ARG A 5 43.04 27.48 27.98
CA ARG A 5 41.86 27.40 27.10
C ARG A 5 40.60 27.28 27.97
N GLN A 6 39.70 28.24 27.84
CA GLN A 6 38.34 28.12 28.37
C GLN A 6 37.62 26.96 27.66
N PRO A 7 36.78 26.18 28.39
CA PRO A 7 36.05 25.08 27.81
C PRO A 7 34.89 25.62 26.94
N ASN A 8 34.67 24.96 25.80
CA ASN A 8 33.54 25.16 24.91
C ASN A 8 32.22 25.28 25.71
N THR A 9 31.56 26.43 25.62
CA THR A 9 30.14 26.57 25.92
C THR A 9 29.37 25.65 25.00
N THR A 10 28.79 24.57 25.53
CA THR A 10 27.79 23.76 24.83
C THR A 10 26.61 24.66 24.49
N ALA A 11 26.47 25.02 23.22
CA ALA A 11 25.31 25.76 22.73
C ALA A 11 24.04 24.96 23.06
N THR A 12 23.13 25.56 23.81
CA THR A 12 21.83 24.95 24.15
C THR A 12 20.95 24.94 22.90
N ALA A 13 20.41 23.78 22.55
CA ALA A 13 19.51 23.62 21.41
C ALA A 13 18.29 24.54 21.52
N THR A 14 17.92 25.16 20.39
CA THR A 14 16.86 26.16 20.28
C THR A 14 15.61 25.57 19.61
N ALA A 15 14.47 26.26 19.74
CA ALA A 15 13.25 25.88 19.01
C ALA A 15 13.45 25.91 17.48
N ALA A 16 14.27 26.83 16.98
CA ALA A 16 14.63 26.90 15.56
C ALA A 16 15.37 25.63 15.09
N ASP A 17 16.31 25.13 15.90
CA ASP A 17 17.04 23.89 15.60
C ASP A 17 16.09 22.69 15.46
N PHE A 18 15.10 22.58 16.34
CA PHE A 18 14.10 21.50 16.28
C PHE A 18 13.09 21.66 15.14
N LEU A 19 12.69 22.90 14.80
CA LEU A 19 11.86 23.17 13.63
C LEU A 19 12.58 22.78 12.33
N MET A 20 13.86 23.09 12.24
CA MET A 20 14.72 22.70 11.11
C MET A 20 14.93 21.19 11.06
N ALA A 21 15.23 20.56 12.20
CA ALA A 21 15.37 19.12 12.31
C ALA A 21 14.10 18.38 11.90
N SER A 22 12.92 18.89 12.28
CA SER A 22 11.62 18.33 11.88
C SER A 22 11.45 18.34 10.36
N ARG A 23 11.80 19.44 9.70
CA ARG A 23 11.72 19.56 8.23
C ARG A 23 12.73 18.68 7.52
N GLN A 24 13.96 18.61 8.04
CA GLN A 24 14.98 17.72 7.50
C GLN A 24 14.60 16.24 7.68
N CYS A 25 13.87 15.90 8.75
CA CYS A 25 13.30 14.58 8.93
C CYS A 25 12.22 14.28 7.88
N GLU A 26 11.31 15.22 7.62
CA GLU A 26 10.30 15.10 6.57
C GLU A 26 10.93 14.85 5.19
N ILE A 27 11.96 15.63 4.84
CA ILE A 27 12.66 15.49 3.55
C ILE A 27 13.33 14.11 3.44
N ARG A 28 14.05 13.67 4.47
CA ARG A 28 14.68 12.33 4.47
C ARG A 28 13.65 11.21 4.32
N ASN A 29 12.51 11.31 4.99
CA ASN A 29 11.43 10.33 4.84
C ASN A 29 10.89 10.32 3.41
N LEU A 30 10.73 11.48 2.77
CA LEU A 30 10.27 11.57 1.37
C LEU A 30 11.32 11.03 0.38
N GLU A 31 12.61 11.25 0.62
CA GLU A 31 13.70 10.63 -0.16
C GLU A 31 13.65 9.11 -0.08
N TYR A 32 13.47 8.58 1.13
CA TYR A 32 13.26 7.15 1.35
C TYR A 32 12.04 6.64 0.56
N PHE A 33 10.90 7.36 0.56
CA PHE A 33 9.73 6.95 -0.20
C PHE A 33 9.88 7.04 -1.71
N LEU A 34 10.67 7.99 -2.22
CA LEU A 34 11.03 8.03 -3.64
C LEU A 34 11.80 6.78 -4.07
N GLN A 35 12.70 6.28 -3.22
CA GLN A 35 13.40 5.04 -3.47
C GLN A 35 12.48 3.82 -3.31
N MET A 36 11.66 3.81 -2.25
CA MET A 36 10.66 2.77 -1.98
C MET A 36 9.68 2.63 -3.15
N GLY A 37 9.37 3.73 -3.84
CA GLY A 37 8.52 3.71 -5.03
C GLY A 37 9.03 2.80 -6.14
N ARG A 38 10.35 2.72 -6.33
CA ARG A 38 10.95 1.78 -7.29
C ARG A 38 10.75 0.33 -6.85
N LEU A 39 10.86 0.06 -5.54
CA LEU A 39 10.59 -1.26 -4.99
C LEU A 39 9.11 -1.64 -5.22
N VAL A 40 8.19 -0.77 -4.83
CA VAL A 40 6.74 -0.98 -4.98
C VAL A 40 6.34 -1.21 -6.44
N GLN A 41 6.87 -0.41 -7.38
CA GLN A 41 6.71 -0.61 -8.82
C GLN A 41 7.24 -1.97 -9.29
N SER A 42 8.45 -2.34 -8.86
CA SER A 42 9.03 -3.64 -9.24
C SER A 42 8.21 -4.81 -8.71
N VAL A 43 7.63 -4.68 -7.52
CA VAL A 43 6.71 -5.67 -6.94
C VAL A 43 5.42 -5.77 -7.74
N GLY A 44 4.78 -4.66 -8.10
CA GLY A 44 3.55 -4.66 -8.92
C GLY A 44 3.74 -5.35 -10.26
N ASN A 45 4.85 -5.05 -10.94
CA ASN A 45 5.20 -5.69 -12.21
C ASN A 45 5.50 -7.18 -12.07
N LEU A 46 6.26 -7.58 -11.03
CA LEU A 46 6.54 -8.99 -10.75
C LEU A 46 5.28 -9.78 -10.39
N VAL A 47 4.38 -9.21 -9.57
CA VAL A 47 3.07 -9.80 -9.24
C VAL A 47 2.27 -10.06 -10.51
N HIS A 48 2.18 -9.08 -11.42
CA HIS A 48 1.49 -9.26 -12.70
C HIS A 48 2.15 -10.36 -13.57
N GLY A 49 3.48 -10.39 -13.62
CA GLY A 49 4.23 -11.44 -14.32
C GLY A 49 3.93 -12.83 -13.78
N LEU A 50 3.94 -13.02 -12.44
CA LEU A 50 3.61 -14.29 -11.80
C LEU A 50 2.14 -14.68 -11.99
N GLN A 51 1.22 -13.72 -12.03
CA GLN A 51 -0.20 -13.99 -12.36
C GLN A 51 -0.38 -14.51 -13.79
N ARG A 52 0.40 -13.98 -14.75
CA ARG A 52 0.44 -14.49 -16.13
C ARG A 52 1.05 -15.89 -16.18
N GLU A 53 2.13 -16.13 -15.45
CA GLU A 53 2.77 -17.45 -15.38
C GLU A 53 1.89 -18.51 -14.74
N ARG A 54 1.16 -18.19 -13.67
CA ARG A 54 0.14 -19.08 -13.09
C ARG A 54 -0.88 -19.47 -14.15
N GLY A 55 -1.42 -18.49 -14.88
CA GLY A 55 -2.38 -18.75 -15.96
C GLY A 55 -1.82 -19.68 -17.04
N ALA A 56 -0.62 -19.38 -17.55
CA ALA A 56 0.04 -20.19 -18.57
C ALA A 56 0.40 -21.60 -18.07
N THR A 57 0.83 -21.72 -16.82
CA THR A 57 1.15 -23.00 -16.19
C THR A 57 -0.10 -23.87 -15.99
N ASN A 58 -1.21 -23.27 -15.56
CA ASN A 58 -2.48 -23.99 -15.42
C ASN A 58 -3.00 -24.50 -16.76
N LEU A 59 -2.88 -23.70 -17.83
CA LEU A 59 -3.24 -24.14 -19.18
C LEU A 59 -2.31 -25.25 -19.70
N TYR A 60 -1.00 -25.12 -19.45
CA TYR A 60 -0.01 -26.14 -19.81
C TYR A 60 -0.32 -27.48 -19.12
N LEU A 61 -0.42 -27.50 -17.80
CA LEU A 61 -0.73 -28.69 -17.00
C LEU A 61 -2.12 -29.26 -17.33
N GLY A 62 -3.15 -28.40 -17.43
CA GLY A 62 -4.51 -28.80 -17.76
C GLY A 62 -4.67 -29.41 -19.15
N SER A 63 -3.74 -29.11 -20.07
CA SER A 63 -3.67 -29.74 -21.40
C SER A 63 -2.88 -31.06 -21.43
N GLY A 64 -2.47 -31.59 -20.27
CA GLY A 64 -1.56 -32.72 -20.20
C GLY A 64 -0.17 -32.40 -20.76
N CYS A 65 0.29 -31.15 -20.56
CA CYS A 65 1.59 -30.64 -21.01
C CYS A 65 1.76 -30.53 -22.54
N GLN A 66 0.67 -30.41 -23.30
CA GLN A 66 0.68 -30.40 -24.77
C GLN A 66 0.50 -29.02 -25.41
N ARG A 67 -0.25 -28.11 -24.75
CA ARG A 67 -0.57 -26.76 -25.24
C ARG A 67 0.14 -25.70 -24.40
N PHE A 68 0.31 -24.48 -24.92
CA PHE A 68 0.89 -23.33 -24.21
C PHE A 68 2.38 -23.42 -23.82
N ALA A 69 3.11 -24.46 -24.24
CA ALA A 69 4.53 -24.61 -23.90
C ALA A 69 5.41 -23.44 -24.41
N ARG A 70 5.15 -22.97 -25.63
CA ARG A 70 5.92 -21.88 -26.26
C ARG A 70 5.63 -20.55 -25.59
N GLU A 71 4.36 -20.22 -25.43
CA GLU A 71 3.88 -19.01 -24.76
C GLU A 71 4.38 -18.96 -23.31
N ARG A 72 4.30 -20.08 -22.59
CA ARG A 72 4.86 -20.22 -21.23
C ARG A 72 6.36 -19.93 -21.23
N SER A 73 7.13 -20.46 -22.18
CA SER A 73 8.59 -20.22 -22.21
C SER A 73 8.97 -18.74 -22.36
N VAL A 74 8.13 -17.94 -23.01
CA VAL A 74 8.32 -16.49 -23.13
C VAL A 74 8.03 -15.81 -21.78
N ILE A 75 6.90 -16.15 -21.17
CA ILE A 75 6.50 -15.61 -19.86
C ILE A 75 7.53 -15.93 -18.77
N LEU A 76 8.10 -17.13 -18.77
CA LEU A 76 9.15 -17.53 -17.82
C LEU A 76 10.37 -16.60 -17.90
N LYS A 77 10.83 -16.30 -19.13
CA LYS A 77 11.98 -15.40 -19.36
C LYS A 77 11.66 -13.96 -18.96
N GLU A 78 10.45 -13.48 -19.26
CA GLU A 78 9.99 -12.16 -18.81
C GLU A 78 9.98 -12.08 -17.28
N ASN A 79 9.48 -13.12 -16.61
CA ASN A 79 9.44 -13.18 -15.15
C ASN A 79 10.83 -13.27 -14.51
N ASP A 80 11.78 -13.94 -15.14
CA ASP A 80 13.18 -13.94 -14.67
C ASP A 80 13.78 -12.53 -14.70
N GLN A 81 13.46 -11.75 -15.75
CA GLN A 81 13.87 -10.34 -15.84
C GLN A 81 13.21 -9.48 -14.77
N LEU A 82 11.89 -9.65 -14.55
CA LEU A 82 11.16 -8.94 -13.49
C LEU A 82 11.70 -9.27 -12.10
N ALA A 83 12.00 -10.55 -11.82
CA ALA A 83 12.60 -10.97 -10.56
C ALA A 83 14.01 -10.38 -10.36
N ALA A 84 14.80 -10.27 -11.42
CA ALA A 84 16.10 -9.60 -11.37
C ALA A 84 15.97 -8.09 -11.09
N ILE A 85 15.00 -7.41 -11.71
CA ILE A 85 14.71 -6.00 -11.45
C ILE A 85 14.30 -5.79 -9.99
N PHE A 86 13.42 -6.64 -9.45
CA PHE A 86 13.02 -6.62 -8.05
C PHE A 86 14.21 -6.80 -7.09
N ARG A 87 15.06 -7.82 -7.32
CA ARG A 87 16.27 -8.04 -6.51
C ARG A 87 17.24 -6.85 -6.56
N LYS A 88 17.36 -6.21 -7.72
CA LYS A 88 18.17 -4.99 -7.86
C LYS A 88 17.56 -3.83 -7.08
N ALA A 89 16.26 -3.58 -7.20
CA ALA A 89 15.57 -2.53 -6.45
C ALA A 89 15.72 -2.71 -4.93
N LEU A 90 15.66 -3.95 -4.44
CA LEU A 90 15.95 -4.29 -3.03
C LEU A 90 17.40 -3.97 -2.64
N THR A 91 18.36 -4.30 -3.50
CA THR A 91 19.78 -4.01 -3.25
C THR A 91 20.00 -2.50 -3.14
N ASP A 92 19.39 -1.72 -4.03
CA ASP A 92 19.53 -0.26 -4.08
C ASP A 92 18.99 0.44 -2.82
N ILE A 93 17.98 -0.13 -2.15
CA ILE A 93 17.34 0.44 -0.94
C ILE A 93 17.73 -0.26 0.37
N GLN A 94 18.59 -1.28 0.33
CA GLN A 94 18.89 -2.13 1.49
C GLN A 94 19.48 -1.36 2.68
N GLU A 95 20.36 -0.39 2.43
CA GLU A 95 20.97 0.42 3.49
C GLU A 95 19.91 1.29 4.19
N ASP A 96 19.03 1.94 3.44
CA ASP A 96 17.95 2.76 3.98
C ASP A 96 16.93 1.90 4.76
N LEU A 97 16.58 0.72 4.22
CA LEU A 97 15.67 -0.23 4.90
C LEU A 97 16.18 -0.70 6.26
N THR A 98 17.50 -0.92 6.38
CA THR A 98 18.12 -1.50 7.59
C THR A 98 18.52 -0.46 8.62
N THR A 99 18.67 0.80 8.21
CA THR A 99 18.97 1.92 9.13
C THR A 99 17.70 2.55 9.72
N HIS A 100 16.55 2.42 9.06
CA HIS A 100 15.27 2.88 9.59
C HIS A 100 14.65 1.90 10.60
N PRO A 101 14.42 2.29 11.88
CA PRO A 101 13.99 1.39 12.95
C PRO A 101 12.56 0.81 12.80
N VAL A 102 11.77 1.29 11.84
CA VAL A 102 10.35 0.92 11.65
C VAL A 102 10.19 -0.30 10.71
N SER A 103 11.27 -0.82 10.13
CA SER A 103 11.23 -1.78 9.02
C SER A 103 11.18 -3.26 9.40
N SER A 104 11.08 -3.66 10.67
CA SER A 104 11.23 -5.09 11.03
C SER A 104 10.18 -6.02 10.41
N PRO A 105 8.86 -5.72 10.42
CA PRO A 105 7.86 -6.52 9.71
C PRO A 105 8.11 -6.55 8.19
N LEU A 106 8.37 -5.38 7.60
CA LEU A 106 8.69 -5.24 6.18
C LEU A 106 9.87 -6.12 5.75
N LEU A 107 10.97 -6.10 6.52
CA LEU A 107 12.15 -6.92 6.26
C LEU A 107 11.84 -8.42 6.35
N GLY A 108 10.99 -8.84 7.30
CA GLY A 108 10.52 -10.21 7.41
C GLY A 108 9.74 -10.65 6.17
N HIS A 109 8.82 -9.80 5.67
CA HIS A 109 8.06 -10.11 4.45
C HIS A 109 8.90 -10.05 3.17
N ILE A 110 9.89 -9.16 3.10
CA ILE A 110 10.90 -9.17 2.01
C ILE A 110 11.66 -10.49 2.01
N ALA A 111 12.07 -11.00 3.18
CA ALA A 111 12.77 -12.27 3.29
C ALA A 111 11.88 -13.44 2.81
N SER A 112 10.61 -13.48 3.22
CA SER A 112 9.64 -14.48 2.74
C SER A 112 9.43 -14.41 1.23
N ALA A 113 9.28 -13.21 0.67
CA ALA A 113 9.13 -13.02 -0.78
C ALA A 113 10.37 -13.48 -1.55
N LEU A 114 11.58 -13.12 -1.09
CA LEU A 114 12.84 -13.61 -1.68
C LEU A 114 12.96 -15.12 -1.62
N HIS A 115 12.60 -15.74 -0.49
CA HIS A 115 12.62 -17.18 -0.34
C HIS A 115 11.71 -17.88 -1.36
N SER A 116 10.48 -17.39 -1.56
CA SER A 116 9.58 -17.92 -2.59
C SER A 116 10.16 -17.77 -4.00
N LEU A 117 10.84 -16.65 -4.30
CA LEU A 117 11.48 -16.43 -5.60
C LEU A 117 12.71 -17.32 -5.83
N ASP A 118 13.41 -17.72 -4.77
CA ASP A 118 14.53 -18.66 -4.86
C ASP A 118 14.03 -20.10 -5.14
N GLN A 119 12.83 -20.45 -4.64
CA GLN A 119 12.18 -21.72 -4.93
C GLN A 119 11.52 -21.79 -6.33
N LEU A 120 11.33 -20.66 -7.01
CA LEU A 120 10.60 -20.58 -8.28
C LEU A 120 11.20 -21.49 -9.36
N ALA A 121 12.53 -21.57 -9.45
CA ALA A 121 13.20 -22.42 -10.43
C ALA A 121 12.95 -23.92 -10.17
N GLU A 122 13.03 -24.36 -8.92
CA GLU A 122 12.73 -25.73 -8.51
C GLU A 122 11.25 -26.06 -8.78
N PHE A 123 10.33 -25.16 -8.44
CA PHE A 123 8.91 -25.37 -8.68
C PHE A 123 8.62 -25.51 -10.19
N ARG A 124 9.23 -24.67 -11.03
CA ARG A 124 9.11 -24.78 -12.50
C ARG A 124 9.63 -26.11 -13.04
N GLN A 125 10.65 -26.70 -12.42
CA GLN A 125 11.14 -28.04 -12.77
C GLN A 125 10.10 -29.11 -12.42
N LYS A 126 9.49 -29.06 -11.24
CA LYS A 126 8.38 -29.97 -10.85
C LYS A 126 7.21 -29.91 -11.84
N VAL A 127 6.86 -28.71 -12.31
CA VAL A 127 5.82 -28.53 -13.36
C VAL A 127 6.20 -29.24 -14.66
N VAL A 128 7.44 -29.12 -15.13
CA VAL A 128 7.91 -29.78 -16.36
C VAL A 128 8.03 -31.30 -16.18
N GLY A 129 8.45 -31.75 -14.99
CA GLY A 129 8.51 -33.15 -14.59
C GLY A 129 7.13 -33.80 -14.37
N GLN A 130 6.04 -33.02 -14.45
CA GLN A 130 4.67 -33.46 -14.16
C GLN A 130 4.49 -33.97 -12.72
N GLU A 131 5.29 -33.42 -11.80
CA GLU A 131 5.26 -33.74 -10.37
C GLU A 131 4.30 -32.81 -9.58
N ALA A 132 3.74 -31.80 -10.25
CA ALA A 132 2.80 -30.85 -9.67
C ALA A 132 1.45 -30.88 -10.42
N SER A 133 0.35 -30.92 -9.68
CA SER A 133 -0.99 -30.77 -10.23
C SER A 133 -1.33 -29.30 -10.53
N VAL A 134 -2.44 -29.07 -11.25
CA VAL A 134 -2.98 -27.71 -11.47
C VAL A 134 -3.33 -27.03 -10.14
N ALA A 135 -3.78 -27.79 -9.14
CA ALA A 135 -4.09 -27.26 -7.82
C ALA A 135 -2.79 -26.82 -7.11
N ASP A 136 -1.77 -27.69 -7.07
CA ASP A 136 -0.47 -27.37 -6.45
C ASP A 136 0.17 -26.14 -7.09
N ALA A 137 0.11 -26.02 -8.42
CA ALA A 137 0.59 -24.84 -9.14
C ALA A 137 -0.21 -23.58 -8.80
N THR A 138 -1.53 -23.68 -8.73
CA THR A 138 -2.37 -22.55 -8.36
C THR A 138 -2.02 -22.05 -6.96
N ASP A 139 -1.94 -22.94 -5.98
CA ASP A 139 -1.70 -22.60 -4.59
C ASP A 139 -0.29 -22.02 -4.41
N TRP A 140 0.74 -22.65 -4.98
CA TRP A 140 2.12 -22.15 -4.92
C TRP A 140 2.25 -20.71 -5.47
N PHE A 141 1.65 -20.44 -6.64
CA PHE A 141 1.70 -19.09 -7.21
C PHE A 141 0.87 -18.09 -6.40
N CYS A 142 -0.30 -18.48 -5.88
CA CYS A 142 -1.11 -17.62 -5.01
C CYS A 142 -0.33 -17.21 -3.77
N ASP A 143 0.38 -18.14 -3.12
CA ASP A 143 1.19 -17.87 -1.95
C ASP A 143 2.37 -16.94 -2.27
N ALA A 144 3.09 -17.20 -3.36
CA ALA A 144 4.20 -16.35 -3.80
C ALA A 144 3.74 -14.91 -4.12
N ILE A 145 2.60 -14.77 -4.80
CA ILE A 145 1.99 -13.46 -5.12
C ILE A 145 1.53 -12.76 -3.84
N HIS A 146 0.93 -13.48 -2.89
CA HIS A 146 0.49 -12.92 -1.62
C HIS A 146 1.68 -12.34 -0.84
N GLN A 147 2.79 -13.06 -0.71
CA GLN A 147 3.99 -12.56 -0.02
C GLN A 147 4.51 -11.26 -0.65
N LEU A 148 4.49 -11.15 -1.97
CA LEU A 148 4.88 -9.93 -2.68
C LEU A 148 3.93 -8.77 -2.41
N ILE A 149 2.62 -8.99 -2.48
CA ILE A 149 1.63 -7.94 -2.17
C ILE A 149 1.79 -7.46 -0.72
N THR A 150 2.10 -8.36 0.22
CA THR A 150 2.31 -8.02 1.63
C THR A 150 3.53 -7.10 1.84
N VAL A 151 4.56 -7.16 0.98
CA VAL A 151 5.67 -6.19 1.02
C VAL A 151 5.16 -4.76 0.76
N VAL A 152 4.26 -4.57 -0.21
CA VAL A 152 3.67 -3.25 -0.49
C VAL A 152 2.78 -2.78 0.66
N PHE A 153 2.02 -3.71 1.26
CA PHE A 153 1.20 -3.43 2.44
C PHE A 153 2.04 -2.93 3.62
N GLU A 154 3.12 -3.64 3.97
CA GLU A 154 4.00 -3.21 5.07
C GLU A 154 4.77 -1.94 4.73
N ALA A 155 5.07 -1.67 3.46
CA ALA A 155 5.61 -0.39 3.05
C ALA A 155 4.61 0.76 3.30
N ALA A 156 3.32 0.55 3.01
CA ALA A 156 2.25 1.53 3.24
C ALA A 156 2.11 1.93 4.72
N GLU A 157 2.30 0.98 5.62
CA GLU A 157 2.23 1.18 7.08
C GLU A 157 3.34 2.09 7.63
N THR A 158 4.47 2.21 6.93
CA THR A 158 5.59 3.06 7.35
C THR A 158 5.39 4.54 6.97
N VAL A 159 4.36 4.87 6.18
CA VAL A 159 4.19 6.19 5.57
C VAL A 159 3.58 7.19 6.55
N ALA A 160 4.23 8.34 6.70
CA ALA A 160 3.74 9.45 7.54
C ALA A 160 3.01 10.55 6.74
N GLU A 161 3.11 10.53 5.41
CA GLU A 161 2.50 11.52 4.51
C GLU A 161 1.13 11.02 4.02
N PRO A 162 -0.01 11.65 4.39
CA PRO A 162 -1.35 11.12 4.15
C PRO A 162 -1.67 10.88 2.68
N SER A 163 -1.29 11.83 1.83
CA SER A 163 -1.54 11.75 0.40
C SER A 163 -0.79 10.60 -0.29
N ILE A 164 0.38 10.23 0.23
CA ILE A 164 1.16 9.08 -0.25
C ILE A 164 0.59 7.78 0.34
N ALA A 165 0.22 7.78 1.62
CA ALA A 165 -0.38 6.63 2.29
C ALA A 165 -1.69 6.19 1.61
N GLY A 166 -2.56 7.15 1.27
CA GLY A 166 -3.80 6.87 0.55
C GLY A 166 -3.57 6.18 -0.80
N LEU A 167 -2.59 6.65 -1.59
CA LEU A 167 -2.25 6.04 -2.87
C LEU A 167 -1.70 4.61 -2.71
N LEU A 168 -0.91 4.34 -1.67
CA LEU A 168 -0.45 2.99 -1.36
C LEU A 168 -1.58 2.07 -0.89
N VAL A 169 -2.55 2.59 -0.12
CA VAL A 169 -3.78 1.85 0.23
C VAL A 169 -4.53 1.48 -1.06
N ALA A 170 -4.76 2.44 -1.95
CA ALA A 170 -5.39 2.18 -3.25
C ALA A 170 -4.62 1.14 -4.07
N MET A 171 -3.29 1.22 -4.09
CA MET A 171 -2.42 0.29 -4.80
C MET A 171 -2.51 -1.13 -4.25
N VAL A 172 -2.39 -1.31 -2.93
CA VAL A 172 -2.53 -2.63 -2.28
C VAL A 172 -3.90 -3.23 -2.57
N HIS A 173 -4.96 -2.43 -2.53
CA HIS A 173 -6.31 -2.92 -2.76
C HIS A 173 -6.60 -3.26 -4.23
N VAL A 174 -6.10 -2.50 -5.20
CA VAL A 174 -6.21 -2.89 -6.62
C VAL A 174 -5.38 -4.14 -6.93
N MET A 175 -4.19 -4.27 -6.35
CA MET A 175 -3.35 -5.47 -6.48
C MET A 175 -4.04 -6.72 -5.92
N ASN A 176 -4.60 -6.64 -4.72
CA ASN A 176 -5.38 -7.73 -4.12
C ASN A 176 -6.65 -8.05 -4.93
N GLY A 177 -7.40 -7.03 -5.36
CA GLY A 177 -8.59 -7.22 -6.20
C GLY A 177 -8.26 -7.91 -7.52
N LYS A 178 -7.17 -7.50 -8.19
CA LYS A 178 -6.65 -8.17 -9.39
C LYS A 178 -6.23 -9.61 -9.11
N GLU A 179 -5.61 -9.87 -7.95
CA GLU A 179 -5.22 -11.22 -7.56
C GLU A 179 -6.44 -12.14 -7.35
N TYR A 180 -7.46 -11.68 -6.63
CA TYR A 180 -8.71 -12.43 -6.48
C TYR A 180 -9.44 -12.63 -7.83
N CYS A 181 -9.39 -11.66 -8.74
CA CYS A 181 -9.88 -11.81 -10.12
C CYS A 181 -9.12 -12.92 -10.88
N GLY A 182 -7.80 -13.01 -10.70
CA GLY A 182 -6.99 -14.07 -11.29
C GLY A 182 -7.27 -15.46 -10.72
N GLN A 183 -7.57 -15.56 -9.42
CA GLN A 183 -8.03 -16.79 -8.79
C GLN A 183 -9.45 -17.17 -9.24
N GLU A 184 -10.33 -16.18 -9.40
CA GLU A 184 -11.69 -16.36 -9.94
C GLU A 184 -11.64 -16.93 -11.36
N ARG A 185 -10.75 -16.37 -12.19
CA ARG A 185 -10.46 -16.90 -13.54
C ARG A 185 -10.10 -18.38 -13.47
N ALA A 186 -9.14 -18.76 -12.63
CA ALA A 186 -8.69 -20.15 -12.51
C ALA A 186 -9.81 -21.08 -12.03
N ALA A 187 -10.56 -20.68 -11.00
CA ALA A 187 -11.68 -21.45 -10.47
C ALA A 187 -12.79 -21.65 -11.52
N GLY A 188 -13.11 -20.61 -12.30
CA GLY A 188 -14.11 -20.71 -13.36
C GLY A 188 -13.64 -21.54 -14.54
N SER A 189 -12.39 -21.39 -14.98
CA SER A 189 -11.81 -22.24 -16.03
C SER A 189 -11.83 -23.72 -15.64
N ALA A 190 -11.58 -24.04 -14.36
CA ALA A 190 -11.69 -25.41 -13.86
C ALA A 190 -13.14 -25.93 -13.93
N GLY A 191 -14.11 -25.17 -13.42
CA GLY A 191 -15.52 -25.58 -13.38
C GLY A 191 -16.21 -25.63 -14.75
N PHE A 192 -15.88 -24.70 -15.66
CA PHE A 192 -16.40 -24.75 -17.03
C PHE A 192 -15.76 -25.88 -17.84
N SER A 193 -14.47 -26.18 -17.65
CA SER A 193 -13.79 -27.29 -18.33
C SER A 193 -14.29 -28.67 -17.88
N SER A 194 -14.57 -28.84 -16.59
CA SER A 194 -15.17 -30.08 -16.05
C SER A 194 -16.63 -30.25 -16.46
N GLY A 195 -17.29 -29.17 -16.90
CA GLY A 195 -18.70 -29.16 -17.29
C GLY A 195 -19.66 -29.12 -16.10
N HIS A 196 -19.15 -29.05 -14.87
CA HIS A 196 -19.93 -28.98 -13.63
C HIS A 196 -19.22 -28.14 -12.56
N PHE A 197 -20.01 -27.44 -11.74
CA PHE A 197 -19.51 -26.75 -10.56
C PHE A 197 -19.95 -27.52 -9.32
N GLU A 198 -18.98 -28.07 -8.59
CA GLU A 198 -19.25 -28.68 -7.29
C GLU A 198 -19.56 -27.60 -6.24
N ASN A 199 -20.33 -27.96 -5.21
CA ASN A 199 -20.73 -27.03 -4.14
C ASN A 199 -19.54 -26.32 -3.48
N ALA A 200 -18.37 -26.95 -3.40
CA ALA A 200 -17.17 -26.31 -2.88
C ALA A 200 -16.64 -25.22 -3.85
N LEU A 201 -16.58 -25.51 -5.15
CA LEU A 201 -16.10 -24.60 -6.18
C LEU A 201 -17.04 -23.40 -6.38
N SER A 202 -18.37 -23.60 -6.41
CA SER A 202 -19.33 -22.49 -6.49
C SER A 202 -19.23 -21.57 -5.28
N ARG A 203 -19.03 -22.13 -4.07
CA ARG A 203 -18.81 -21.32 -2.86
C ARG A 203 -17.49 -20.56 -2.90
N ARG A 204 -16.41 -21.18 -3.38
CA ARG A 204 -15.12 -20.51 -3.60
C ARG A 204 -15.27 -19.34 -4.57
N MET A 205 -15.97 -19.56 -5.69
CA MET A 205 -16.26 -18.54 -6.69
C MET A 205 -16.97 -17.31 -6.09
N MET A 206 -18.09 -17.52 -5.39
CA MET A 206 -18.83 -16.42 -4.74
C MET A 206 -17.93 -15.63 -3.80
N HIS A 207 -17.09 -16.33 -3.04
CA HIS A 207 -16.18 -15.68 -2.12
C HIS A 207 -15.07 -14.86 -2.78
N LEU A 208 -14.57 -15.29 -3.93
CA LEU A 208 -13.59 -14.53 -4.72
C LEU A 208 -14.22 -13.28 -5.32
N VAL A 209 -15.47 -13.37 -5.79
CA VAL A 209 -16.22 -12.21 -6.30
C VAL A 209 -16.45 -11.18 -5.18
N GLU A 210 -16.90 -11.62 -4.00
CA GLU A 210 -17.06 -10.72 -2.85
C GLU A 210 -15.73 -10.12 -2.35
N ALA A 211 -14.64 -10.88 -2.41
CA ALA A 211 -13.32 -10.38 -2.02
C ALA A 211 -12.85 -9.26 -2.95
N GLN A 212 -13.11 -9.41 -4.25
CA GLN A 212 -12.85 -8.37 -5.25
C GLN A 212 -13.64 -7.10 -4.96
N GLU A 213 -14.97 -7.19 -4.82
CA GLU A 213 -15.80 -5.99 -4.61
C GLU A 213 -15.35 -5.21 -3.35
N ARG A 214 -15.03 -5.90 -2.24
CA ARG A 214 -14.48 -5.24 -1.04
C ARG A 214 -13.14 -4.57 -1.28
N CYS A 215 -12.24 -5.19 -2.04
CA CYS A 215 -10.98 -4.56 -2.42
C CYS A 215 -11.26 -3.28 -3.24
N PHE A 216 -12.18 -3.36 -4.21
CA PHE A 216 -12.49 -2.23 -5.07
C PHE A 216 -13.26 -1.10 -4.36
N GLU A 217 -14.09 -1.41 -3.36
CA GLU A 217 -14.71 -0.42 -2.47
C GLU A 217 -13.67 0.45 -1.76
N VAL A 218 -12.64 -0.18 -1.16
CA VAL A 218 -11.56 0.57 -0.49
C VAL A 218 -10.70 1.29 -1.53
N PHE A 219 -10.36 0.65 -2.65
CA PHE A 219 -9.63 1.33 -3.73
C PHE A 219 -10.33 2.62 -4.19
N VAL A 220 -11.64 2.59 -4.43
CA VAL A 220 -12.41 3.77 -4.86
C VAL A 220 -12.36 4.90 -3.83
N ALA A 221 -12.28 4.59 -2.54
CA ALA A 221 -12.20 5.59 -1.48
C ALA A 221 -10.87 6.36 -1.44
N PHE A 222 -9.78 5.80 -2.01
CA PHE A 222 -8.44 6.37 -1.96
C PHE A 222 -7.80 6.66 -3.33
N ALA A 223 -8.40 6.19 -4.42
CA ALA A 223 -7.88 6.37 -5.77
C ALA A 223 -7.92 7.84 -6.22
N ASN A 224 -6.93 8.23 -7.03
CA ASN A 224 -6.93 9.53 -7.72
C ASN A 224 -7.91 9.52 -8.92
N ASP A 225 -8.23 10.73 -9.40
CA ASP A 225 -9.24 10.94 -10.45
C ASP A 225 -8.98 10.13 -11.75
N ASP A 226 -7.73 10.07 -12.21
CA ASP A 226 -7.38 9.30 -13.42
C ASP A 226 -7.65 7.79 -13.25
N SER A 227 -7.29 7.24 -12.09
CA SER A 227 -7.53 5.85 -11.74
C SER A 227 -9.03 5.56 -11.60
N LEU A 228 -9.81 6.51 -11.07
CA LEU A 228 -11.27 6.42 -10.97
C LEU A 228 -11.94 6.46 -12.35
N ALA A 229 -11.43 7.27 -13.29
CA ALA A 229 -11.92 7.31 -14.66
C ALA A 229 -11.69 5.97 -15.40
N LEU A 230 -10.51 5.37 -15.23
CA LEU A 230 -10.23 4.03 -15.74
C LEU A 230 -11.13 2.97 -15.10
N TRP A 231 -11.37 3.05 -13.79
CA TRP A 231 -12.30 2.18 -13.08
C TRP A 231 -13.74 2.28 -13.61
N GLN A 232 -14.25 3.49 -13.84
CA GLN A 232 -15.57 3.70 -14.42
C GLN A 232 -15.67 3.12 -15.84
N THR A 233 -14.61 3.28 -16.64
CA THR A 233 -14.52 2.70 -17.99
C THR A 233 -14.57 1.17 -17.94
N LEU A 234 -13.83 0.55 -17.01
CA LEU A 234 -13.88 -0.90 -16.78
C LEU A 234 -15.30 -1.36 -16.41
N ARG A 235 -15.94 -0.70 -15.43
CA ARG A 235 -17.27 -1.09 -14.91
C ARG A 235 -18.41 -0.94 -15.92
N SER A 236 -18.27 -0.01 -16.86
CA SER A 236 -19.26 0.25 -17.92
C SER A 236 -19.06 -0.64 -19.15
N HIS A 237 -17.96 -1.38 -19.23
CA HIS A 237 -17.67 -2.21 -20.38
C HIS A 237 -18.68 -3.40 -20.49
N PRO A 238 -19.25 -3.70 -21.68
CA PRO A 238 -20.26 -4.76 -21.83
C PRO A 238 -19.84 -6.16 -21.34
N ARG A 239 -18.54 -6.43 -21.34
CA ARG A 239 -17.91 -7.65 -20.81
C ARG A 239 -18.28 -7.93 -19.35
N GLU A 240 -18.45 -6.89 -18.53
CA GLU A 240 -18.76 -7.05 -17.11
C GLU A 240 -20.12 -7.72 -16.89
N LEU A 241 -21.12 -7.36 -17.70
CA LEU A 241 -22.44 -8.01 -17.67
C LEU A 241 -22.36 -9.48 -18.12
N GLU A 242 -21.46 -9.78 -19.05
CA GLU A 242 -21.24 -11.15 -19.51
C GLU A 242 -20.57 -12.02 -18.45
N ILE A 243 -19.53 -11.50 -17.78
CA ILE A 243 -18.89 -12.14 -16.64
C ILE A 243 -19.94 -12.44 -15.56
N GLU A 244 -20.81 -11.47 -15.25
CA GLU A 244 -21.88 -11.66 -14.25
C GLU A 244 -22.87 -12.76 -14.64
N ARG A 245 -23.29 -12.82 -15.91
CA ARG A 245 -24.12 -13.93 -16.40
C ARG A 245 -23.43 -15.28 -16.27
N MET A 246 -22.12 -15.34 -16.48
CA MET A 246 -21.34 -16.58 -16.32
C MET A 246 -21.18 -16.96 -14.85
N ARG A 247 -20.96 -16.00 -13.94
CA ARG A 247 -20.98 -16.22 -12.47
C ARG A 247 -22.30 -16.82 -12.02
N GLN A 248 -23.42 -16.27 -12.48
CA GLN A 248 -24.75 -16.78 -12.15
C GLN A 248 -24.95 -18.23 -12.63
N LYS A 249 -24.44 -18.59 -13.82
CA LYS A 249 -24.45 -19.99 -14.29
C LYS A 249 -23.59 -20.89 -13.40
N ALA A 250 -22.39 -20.46 -13.03
CA ALA A 250 -21.49 -21.22 -12.15
C ALA A 250 -22.09 -21.52 -10.77
N VAL A 251 -23.01 -20.67 -10.28
CA VAL A 251 -23.68 -20.85 -8.97
C VAL A 251 -25.02 -21.59 -9.09
N SER A 252 -25.73 -21.48 -10.21
CA SER A 252 -27.09 -22.02 -10.37
C SER A 252 -27.17 -23.42 -11.00
N VAL A 253 -26.09 -23.91 -11.62
CA VAL A 253 -26.08 -25.21 -12.28
C VAL A 253 -25.98 -26.32 -11.24
N GLY A 254 -27.08 -27.05 -11.05
CA GLY A 254 -27.09 -28.31 -10.29
C GLY A 254 -26.36 -29.45 -11.04
N PRO A 255 -26.07 -30.58 -10.38
CA PRO A 255 -25.21 -31.66 -10.89
C PRO A 255 -25.69 -32.36 -12.18
N TYR A 256 -26.88 -32.02 -12.70
CA TYR A 256 -27.53 -32.70 -13.82
C TYR A 256 -27.56 -31.89 -15.13
N LYS A 257 -26.93 -30.70 -15.19
CA LYS A 257 -26.79 -29.92 -16.44
C LYS A 257 -25.32 -29.84 -16.84
N SER A 258 -24.96 -30.46 -17.95
CA SER A 258 -23.64 -30.34 -18.56
C SER A 258 -23.46 -28.95 -19.17
N LEU A 259 -22.40 -28.25 -18.78
CA LEU A 259 -21.98 -27.01 -19.42
C LEU A 259 -21.14 -27.30 -20.67
N ASP A 260 -21.26 -26.42 -21.67
CA ASP A 260 -20.45 -26.50 -22.88
C ASP A 260 -18.98 -26.14 -22.55
N ARG A 261 -18.05 -26.96 -23.05
CA ARG A 261 -16.61 -26.76 -22.84
C ARG A 261 -16.10 -25.49 -23.52
N GLU A 262 -16.77 -25.00 -24.57
CA GLU A 262 -16.45 -23.69 -25.18
C GLU A 262 -16.63 -22.52 -24.20
N MET A 263 -17.42 -22.70 -23.12
CA MET A 263 -17.54 -21.68 -22.07
C MET A 263 -16.24 -21.48 -21.29
N ALA A 264 -15.36 -22.47 -21.21
CA ALA A 264 -14.10 -22.35 -20.47
C ALA A 264 -13.14 -21.37 -21.15
N ASP A 265 -12.98 -21.48 -22.47
CA ASP A 265 -12.15 -20.58 -23.27
C ASP A 265 -12.75 -19.16 -23.27
N ARG A 266 -14.08 -19.06 -23.40
CA ARG A 266 -14.78 -17.77 -23.32
C ARG A 266 -14.58 -17.10 -21.95
N TRP A 267 -14.80 -17.83 -20.85
CA TRP A 267 -14.55 -17.34 -19.49
C TRP A 267 -13.11 -16.84 -19.31
N PHE A 268 -12.15 -17.67 -19.75
CA PHE A 268 -10.73 -17.36 -19.64
C PHE A 268 -10.39 -16.04 -20.34
N ASN A 269 -10.90 -15.83 -21.56
CA ASN A 269 -10.67 -14.61 -22.33
C ASN A 269 -11.30 -13.38 -21.66
N LEU A 270 -12.57 -13.45 -21.26
CA LEU A 270 -13.25 -12.32 -20.60
C LEU A 270 -12.52 -11.90 -19.31
N MET A 271 -12.12 -12.87 -18.50
CA MET A 271 -11.41 -12.59 -17.25
C MET A 271 -9.98 -12.10 -17.51
N THR A 272 -9.33 -12.56 -18.57
CA THR A 272 -8.00 -12.06 -18.97
C THR A 272 -8.09 -10.60 -19.41
N ASP A 273 -9.05 -10.24 -20.26
CA ASP A 273 -9.26 -8.84 -20.66
C ASP A 273 -9.57 -7.95 -19.45
N ARG A 274 -10.37 -8.45 -18.48
CA ARG A 274 -10.63 -7.74 -17.23
C ARG A 274 -9.37 -7.54 -16.41
N MET A 275 -8.50 -8.55 -16.29
CA MET A 275 -7.23 -8.43 -15.58
C MET A 275 -6.29 -7.42 -16.26
N ASP A 276 -6.27 -7.35 -17.59
CA ASP A 276 -5.46 -6.38 -18.33
C ASP A 276 -5.97 -4.94 -18.09
N ASP A 277 -7.29 -4.72 -18.05
CA ASP A 277 -7.85 -3.43 -17.67
C ASP A 277 -7.57 -3.07 -16.19
N LEU A 278 -7.60 -4.05 -15.28
CA LEU A 278 -7.18 -3.85 -13.89
C LEU A 278 -5.69 -3.50 -13.77
N LYS A 279 -4.82 -4.08 -14.62
CA LYS A 279 -3.39 -3.71 -14.67
C LYS A 279 -3.21 -2.26 -15.11
N LYS A 280 -4.00 -1.76 -16.06
CA LYS A 280 -3.95 -0.33 -16.43
C LYS A 280 -4.31 0.59 -15.26
N ILE A 281 -5.28 0.19 -14.44
CA ILE A 281 -5.66 0.94 -13.23
C ILE A 281 -4.51 0.90 -12.21
N GLU A 282 -3.92 -0.26 -11.96
CA GLU A 282 -2.74 -0.40 -11.10
C GLU A 282 -1.58 0.48 -11.58
N ASP A 283 -1.28 0.49 -12.88
CA ASP A 283 -0.25 1.36 -13.47
C ASP A 283 -0.58 2.85 -13.28
N SER A 284 -1.86 3.23 -13.35
CA SER A 284 -2.29 4.61 -13.11
C SER A 284 -2.08 5.03 -11.65
N VAL A 285 -2.43 4.17 -10.70
CA VAL A 285 -2.19 4.41 -9.27
C VAL A 285 -0.69 4.49 -8.97
N GLU A 286 0.11 3.61 -9.56
CA GLU A 286 1.57 3.59 -9.38
C GLU A 286 2.22 4.88 -9.90
N ASN A 287 1.79 5.36 -11.07
CA ASN A 287 2.23 6.64 -11.63
C ASN A 287 1.81 7.82 -10.75
N ALA A 288 0.58 7.83 -10.25
CA ALA A 288 0.09 8.85 -9.32
C ALA A 288 0.90 8.87 -8.03
N PHE A 289 1.20 7.69 -7.48
CA PHE A 289 2.06 7.52 -6.30
C PHE A 289 3.45 8.11 -6.55
N HIS A 290 4.11 7.77 -7.66
CA HIS A 290 5.43 8.29 -7.98
C HIS A 290 5.42 9.81 -8.13
N HIS A 291 4.45 10.35 -8.87
CA HIS A 291 4.29 11.78 -9.06
C HIS A 291 4.10 12.51 -7.72
N ARG A 292 3.25 11.96 -6.85
CA ARG A 292 2.98 12.55 -5.54
C ARG A 292 4.19 12.53 -4.61
N CYS A 293 4.99 11.46 -4.64
CA CYS A 293 6.27 11.42 -3.92
C CYS A 293 7.23 12.53 -4.40
N VAL A 294 7.34 12.74 -5.71
CA VAL A 294 8.20 13.79 -6.29
C VAL A 294 7.70 15.18 -5.90
N GLU A 295 6.39 15.43 -6.04
CA GLU A 295 5.77 16.70 -5.67
C GLU A 295 5.96 17.04 -4.19
N ARG A 296 5.66 16.09 -3.29
CA ARG A 296 5.85 16.33 -1.84
C ARG A 296 7.30 16.55 -1.47
N TYR A 297 8.24 15.83 -2.11
CA TYR A 297 9.66 16.03 -1.91
C TYR A 297 10.11 17.45 -2.33
N THR A 298 9.70 17.93 -3.50
CA THR A 298 10.05 19.27 -3.97
C THR A 298 9.43 20.36 -3.10
N GLU A 299 8.15 20.21 -2.74
CA GLU A 299 7.46 21.12 -1.81
C GLU A 299 8.14 21.19 -0.44
N ALA A 300 8.54 20.04 0.13
CA ALA A 300 9.22 19.99 1.42
C ALA A 300 10.59 20.71 1.36
N ARG A 301 11.34 20.53 0.27
CA ARG A 301 12.62 21.23 0.05
C ARG A 301 12.45 22.74 -0.12
N HIS A 302 11.47 23.18 -0.90
CA HIS A 302 11.15 24.60 -1.03
C HIS A 302 10.73 25.22 0.31
N SER A 303 9.93 24.49 1.09
CA SER A 303 9.49 24.91 2.42
C SER A 303 10.65 25.04 3.41
N LEU A 304 11.62 24.11 3.38
CA LEU A 304 12.84 24.19 4.19
C LEU A 304 13.63 25.46 3.89
N ALA A 305 13.95 25.71 2.61
CA ALA A 305 14.72 26.88 2.19
C ALA A 305 14.02 28.21 2.57
N HIS A 306 12.69 28.24 2.47
CA HIS A 306 11.89 29.37 2.93
C HIS A 306 11.99 29.56 4.45
N GLN A 307 11.89 28.48 5.22
CA GLN A 307 11.99 28.51 6.68
C GLN A 307 13.38 28.94 7.16
N GLU A 308 14.46 28.51 6.50
CA GLU A 308 15.83 28.97 6.75
C GLU A 308 15.96 30.48 6.56
N THR A 309 15.41 31.00 5.45
CA THR A 309 15.43 32.43 5.14
C THR A 309 14.66 33.23 6.20
N LEU A 310 13.49 32.73 6.62
CA LEU A 310 12.70 33.35 7.69
C LEU A 310 13.44 33.37 9.02
N LEU A 311 14.03 32.24 9.44
CA LEU A 311 14.78 32.15 10.70
C LEU A 311 16.00 33.08 10.71
N ALA A 312 16.76 33.12 9.63
CA ALA A 312 17.88 34.05 9.48
C ALA A 312 17.43 35.53 9.61
N SER A 313 16.28 35.87 9.02
CA SER A 313 15.72 37.23 9.14
C SER A 313 15.29 37.58 10.57
N LEU A 314 14.80 36.59 11.34
CA LEU A 314 14.39 36.77 12.74
C LEU A 314 15.61 36.92 13.67
N GLU A 315 16.66 36.16 13.44
CA GLU A 315 17.93 36.31 14.15
C GLU A 315 18.55 37.69 13.90
N GLN A 316 18.54 38.14 12.64
CA GLN A 316 19.05 39.46 12.28
C GLN A 316 18.24 40.60 12.92
N ARG A 317 16.91 40.46 13.04
CA ARG A 317 16.06 41.40 13.80
C ARG A 317 16.37 41.39 15.30
N ASN A 318 16.52 40.21 15.91
CA ASN A 318 16.87 40.10 17.32
C ASN A 318 18.26 40.71 17.62
N ALA A 319 19.21 40.57 16.70
CA ALA A 319 20.54 41.17 16.83
C ALA A 319 20.56 42.70 16.64
N SER A 320 19.60 43.25 15.90
CA SER A 320 19.47 44.70 15.62
C SER A 320 18.54 45.44 16.57
N THR A 321 17.82 44.72 17.44
CA THR A 321 17.00 45.33 18.49
C THR A 321 17.89 45.73 19.65
N MET A 322 18.22 47.03 19.78
CA MET A 322 18.78 47.57 21.02
C MET A 322 17.84 47.23 22.19
N PRO A 323 18.35 46.79 23.36
CA PRO A 323 17.50 46.61 24.53
C PRO A 323 16.90 47.96 24.90
N VAL A 324 15.61 48.15 24.63
CA VAL A 324 14.86 49.29 25.14
C VAL A 324 14.72 49.07 26.64
N LEU A 325 15.49 49.83 27.41
CA LEU A 325 15.28 49.97 28.85
C LEU A 325 13.95 50.69 29.03
N VAL A 326 12.88 49.94 29.29
CA VAL A 326 11.62 50.51 29.76
C VAL A 326 11.83 50.91 31.21
N VAL A 327 12.16 52.18 31.43
CA VAL A 327 12.11 52.78 32.77
C VAL A 327 10.65 52.97 33.12
N CYS A 328 10.10 52.06 33.93
CA CYS A 328 8.82 52.29 34.58
C CYS A 328 9.04 53.32 35.69
N ASP A 329 8.80 54.59 35.38
CA ASP A 329 8.82 55.64 36.39
C ASP A 329 7.54 55.54 37.24
N ASN A 330 7.68 55.11 38.49
CA ASN A 330 6.61 55.14 39.48
C ASN A 330 6.55 56.56 40.05
N GLY A 331 5.91 57.48 39.32
CA GLY A 331 5.78 58.88 39.74
C GLY A 331 4.60 59.56 39.09
N VAL A 332 3.59 59.86 39.89
CA VAL A 332 2.34 60.53 39.53
C VAL A 332 2.61 62.00 39.16
N ASP A 333 2.33 62.41 37.92
CA ASP A 333 1.48 63.58 37.58
C ASP A 333 1.51 63.92 36.07
N ALA A 334 0.37 64.39 35.58
CA ALA A 334 0.09 64.64 34.17
C ALA A 334 0.60 66.02 33.67
N SER A 335 1.15 66.08 32.45
CA SER A 335 0.66 66.88 31.31
C SER A 335 1.74 67.32 30.29
N THR A 336 1.34 67.22 29.01
CA THR A 336 1.83 67.89 27.78
C THR A 336 3.21 67.55 27.18
N ALA A 337 3.14 66.66 26.17
CA ALA A 337 3.68 66.77 24.80
C ALA A 337 5.15 67.14 24.57
N ASP A 338 5.90 66.18 24.02
CA ASP A 338 6.64 66.41 22.77
C ASP A 338 6.68 65.14 21.92
N ALA A 339 6.22 65.28 20.68
CA ALA A 339 6.18 64.21 19.70
C ALA A 339 7.59 63.94 19.18
N TRP A 340 8.10 62.72 19.38
CA TRP A 340 8.99 62.12 18.41
C TRP A 340 8.17 61.12 17.62
N ALA A 341 7.77 61.55 16.43
CA ALA A 341 7.33 60.68 15.36
C ALA A 341 8.49 59.72 15.04
N GLY A 342 8.54 58.60 15.77
CA GLY A 342 9.18 57.38 15.32
C GLY A 342 8.22 56.72 14.34
N ASP A 343 8.59 56.83 13.07
CA ASP A 343 8.01 56.27 11.87
C ASP A 343 7.13 55.02 12.08
N GLY A 344 6.00 54.99 11.36
CA GLY A 344 5.03 53.92 11.43
C GLY A 344 5.61 52.55 11.06
N VAL A 345 6.04 51.78 12.06
CA VAL A 345 6.34 50.35 11.94
C VAL A 345 5.34 49.56 12.80
N GLY A 346 4.05 49.84 12.62
CA GLY A 346 2.98 49.29 13.45
C GLY A 346 2.15 48.16 12.83
N GLN A 347 2.42 47.75 11.58
CA GLN A 347 1.54 46.81 10.86
C GLN A 347 2.24 45.69 10.08
N GLN A 348 3.53 45.46 10.31
CA GLN A 348 4.17 44.20 9.91
C GLN A 348 4.55 43.43 11.17
N SER A 349 3.55 42.84 11.84
CA SER A 349 3.76 41.81 12.86
C SER A 349 4.55 40.68 12.21
N GLY A 350 5.87 40.74 12.32
CA GLY A 350 6.78 39.73 11.82
C GLY A 350 6.49 38.43 12.56
N ARG A 351 6.24 37.35 11.81
CA ARG A 351 6.03 36.01 12.37
C ARG A 351 7.09 35.72 13.43
N SER A 352 6.68 35.42 14.64
CA SER A 352 7.58 35.01 15.72
C SER A 352 7.96 33.53 15.58
N ILE A 353 9.00 33.09 16.28
CA ILE A 353 9.34 31.65 16.40
C ILE A 353 8.14 30.87 16.95
N PHE A 354 7.37 31.48 17.85
CA PHE A 354 6.15 30.86 18.40
C PHE A 354 5.09 30.64 17.32
N ASP A 355 4.88 31.60 16.41
CA ASP A 355 3.94 31.46 15.30
C ASP A 355 4.36 30.31 14.36
N LEU A 356 5.65 30.16 14.08
CA LEU A 356 6.19 29.05 13.29
C LEU A 356 5.94 27.70 13.98
N VAL A 357 6.16 27.60 15.29
CA VAL A 357 5.87 26.38 16.07
C VAL A 357 4.37 26.05 16.05
N GLN A 358 3.52 27.06 16.19
CA GLN A 358 2.06 26.87 16.14
C GLN A 358 1.60 26.42 14.75
N GLU A 359 2.15 27.00 13.69
CA GLU A 359 1.90 26.61 12.29
C GLU A 359 2.31 25.15 12.04
N GLN A 360 3.51 24.73 12.48
CA GLN A 360 3.93 23.32 12.39
C GLN A 360 2.99 22.40 13.17
N THR A 361 2.62 22.79 14.40
CA THR A 361 1.75 21.97 15.25
C THR A 361 0.38 21.76 14.61
N ARG A 362 -0.21 22.82 14.04
CA ARG A 362 -1.48 22.74 13.31
C ARG A 362 -1.36 21.82 12.10
N ARG A 363 -0.29 21.97 11.32
CA ARG A 363 -0.02 21.12 10.15
C ARG A 363 0.10 19.65 10.53
N LEU A 364 0.87 19.32 11.57
CA LEU A 364 1.05 17.93 12.00
C LEU A 364 -0.25 17.30 12.49
N ARG A 365 -1.11 18.07 13.19
CA ARG A 365 -2.45 17.60 13.58
C ARG A 365 -3.32 17.28 12.36
N GLN A 366 -3.37 18.18 11.40
CA GLN A 366 -4.11 17.96 10.15
C GLN A 366 -3.61 16.72 9.41
N MET A 367 -2.29 16.57 9.26
CA MET A 367 -1.71 15.37 8.63
C MET A 367 -2.06 14.11 9.41
N SER A 368 -2.03 14.14 10.75
CA SER A 368 -2.41 12.99 11.56
C SER A 368 -3.89 12.61 11.40
N GLU A 369 -4.79 13.58 11.28
CA GLU A 369 -6.22 13.36 11.04
C GLU A 369 -6.46 12.77 9.65
N GLU A 370 -5.81 13.29 8.62
CA GLU A 370 -5.89 12.77 7.25
C GLU A 370 -5.31 11.36 7.11
N LEU A 371 -4.21 11.06 7.83
CA LEU A 371 -3.57 9.75 7.82
C LEU A 371 -4.39 8.67 8.54
N GLN A 372 -5.26 9.08 9.45
CA GLN A 372 -6.02 8.15 10.29
C GLN A 372 -6.90 7.21 9.46
N SER A 373 -7.56 7.72 8.41
CA SER A 373 -8.42 6.89 7.55
C SER A 373 -7.63 5.83 6.78
N ALA A 374 -6.45 6.19 6.25
CA ALA A 374 -5.56 5.26 5.55
C ALA A 374 -5.03 4.18 6.51
N LYS A 375 -4.63 4.58 7.73
CA LYS A 375 -4.20 3.64 8.77
C LYS A 375 -5.32 2.70 9.21
N GLU A 376 -6.53 3.20 9.39
CA GLU A 376 -7.70 2.38 9.73
C GLU A 376 -7.97 1.33 8.65
N ALA A 377 -7.87 1.70 7.36
CA ALA A 377 -8.05 0.76 6.26
C ALA A 377 -6.99 -0.37 6.28
N LEU A 378 -5.73 -0.02 6.58
CA LEU A 378 -4.64 -0.99 6.70
C LEU A 378 -4.79 -1.86 7.97
N GLU A 379 -5.14 -1.27 9.10
CA GLU A 379 -5.41 -2.00 10.35
C GLU A 379 -6.59 -2.97 10.21
N ASP A 380 -7.67 -2.56 9.54
CA ASP A 380 -8.81 -3.41 9.22
C ASP A 380 -8.37 -4.63 8.39
N ARG A 381 -7.48 -4.43 7.42
CA ARG A 381 -6.91 -5.52 6.60
C ARG A 381 -6.02 -6.44 7.42
N ARG A 382 -5.06 -5.89 8.18
CA ARG A 382 -4.14 -6.67 9.03
C ARG A 382 -4.90 -7.50 10.06
N THR A 383 -5.94 -6.93 10.66
CA THR A 383 -6.77 -7.65 11.63
C THR A 383 -7.52 -8.79 10.98
N GLN A 384 -8.07 -8.60 9.78
CA GLN A 384 -8.70 -9.68 9.03
C GLN A 384 -7.72 -10.81 8.73
N GLU A 385 -6.48 -10.51 8.32
CA GLU A 385 -5.45 -11.53 8.08
C GLU A 385 -5.09 -12.30 9.35
N LYS A 386 -4.89 -11.59 10.48
CA LYS A 386 -4.64 -12.23 11.77
C LYS A 386 -5.78 -13.15 12.19
N ALA A 387 -7.03 -12.70 12.02
CA ALA A 387 -8.20 -13.51 12.33
C ALA A 387 -8.26 -14.78 11.46
N VAL A 388 -7.90 -14.67 10.18
CA VAL A 388 -7.85 -15.80 9.25
C VAL A 388 -6.76 -16.79 9.65
N LEU A 389 -5.54 -16.31 9.93
CA LEU A 389 -4.44 -17.16 10.40
C LEU A 389 -4.79 -17.91 11.69
N LEU A 390 -5.40 -17.22 12.67
CA LEU A 390 -5.89 -17.86 13.90
C LEU A 390 -6.94 -18.93 13.63
N LEU A 391 -7.85 -18.70 12.68
CA LEU A 391 -8.85 -19.69 12.30
C LEU A 391 -8.22 -20.91 11.62
N MET A 392 -7.22 -20.69 10.76
CA MET A 392 -6.46 -21.78 10.13
C MET A 392 -5.75 -22.63 11.19
N GLU A 393 -5.05 -21.99 12.12
CA GLU A 393 -4.28 -22.66 13.17
C GLU A 393 -5.19 -23.44 14.14
N HIS A 394 -6.25 -22.82 14.65
CA HIS A 394 -7.10 -23.44 15.67
C HIS A 394 -8.12 -24.44 15.12
N ARG A 395 -8.44 -24.39 13.82
CA ARG A 395 -9.44 -25.28 13.22
C ARG A 395 -8.89 -26.23 12.16
N ASP A 396 -7.60 -26.14 11.84
CA ASP A 396 -6.95 -26.92 10.79
C ASP A 396 -7.72 -26.84 9.46
N ILE A 397 -8.07 -25.62 9.07
CA ILE A 397 -8.82 -25.32 7.85
C ILE A 397 -7.96 -24.53 6.87
N SER A 398 -8.27 -24.64 5.58
CA SER A 398 -7.55 -23.90 4.55
C SER A 398 -7.76 -22.39 4.68
N ASN A 399 -6.85 -21.61 4.07
CA ASN A 399 -6.94 -20.14 4.02
C ASN A 399 -8.31 -19.69 3.46
N ASP A 400 -8.73 -20.31 2.36
CA ASP A 400 -10.04 -20.09 1.77
C ASP A 400 -11.15 -20.33 2.79
N GLU A 401 -11.13 -21.48 3.49
CA GLU A 401 -12.10 -21.85 4.52
C GLU A 401 -12.17 -20.89 5.70
N ALA A 402 -11.04 -20.42 6.19
CA ALA A 402 -10.95 -19.45 7.25
C ALA A 402 -11.59 -18.10 6.84
N HIS A 403 -11.31 -17.61 5.63
CA HIS A 403 -12.00 -16.43 5.08
C HIS A 403 -13.51 -16.64 4.94
N ARG A 404 -13.98 -17.87 4.63
CA ARG A 404 -15.42 -18.17 4.56
C ARG A 404 -16.06 -18.11 5.93
N LEU A 405 -15.44 -18.77 6.89
CA LEU A 405 -15.92 -18.87 8.26
C LEU A 405 -16.02 -17.49 8.91
N LEU A 406 -14.98 -16.67 8.78
CA LEU A 406 -14.97 -15.31 9.31
C LEU A 406 -16.11 -14.45 8.74
N ARG A 407 -16.39 -14.60 7.44
CA ARG A 407 -17.52 -13.92 6.79
C ARG A 407 -18.87 -14.42 7.24
N LYS A 408 -19.04 -15.75 7.33
CA LYS A 408 -20.27 -16.33 7.83
C LYS A 408 -20.58 -15.80 9.24
N LEU A 409 -19.57 -15.71 10.10
CA LEU A 409 -19.71 -15.12 11.44
C LEU A 409 -20.12 -13.64 11.39
N ALA A 410 -19.59 -12.86 10.45
CA ALA A 410 -19.99 -11.47 10.25
C ALA A 410 -21.44 -11.33 9.79
N MET A 411 -21.88 -12.16 8.85
CA MET A 411 -23.26 -12.18 8.35
C MET A 411 -24.25 -12.65 9.42
N ASP A 412 -23.95 -13.75 10.11
CA ASP A 412 -24.80 -14.32 11.17
C ASP A 412 -24.98 -13.32 12.34
N GLN A 413 -24.02 -12.42 12.55
CA GLN A 413 -24.07 -11.37 13.57
C GLN A 413 -24.57 -10.01 13.06
N GLY A 414 -24.77 -9.83 11.75
CA GLY A 414 -25.13 -8.54 11.15
C GLY A 414 -24.08 -7.44 11.37
N LYS A 415 -22.79 -7.79 11.45
CA LYS A 415 -21.69 -6.86 11.73
C LYS A 415 -20.76 -6.72 10.53
N ARG A 416 -19.95 -5.64 10.50
CA ARG A 416 -18.90 -5.50 9.49
C ARG A 416 -17.83 -6.56 9.72
N LEU A 417 -17.22 -7.02 8.63
CA LEU A 417 -16.16 -8.02 8.69
C LEU A 417 -14.96 -7.61 9.59
N PRO A 418 -14.45 -6.37 9.54
CA PRO A 418 -13.38 -5.93 10.44
C PRO A 418 -13.79 -5.98 11.93
N ASP A 419 -15.05 -5.72 12.25
CA ASP A 419 -15.55 -5.76 13.65
C ASP A 419 -15.52 -7.18 14.20
N VAL A 420 -15.93 -8.16 13.38
CA VAL A 420 -15.89 -9.58 13.76
C VAL A 420 -14.45 -10.08 13.84
N ALA A 421 -13.58 -9.66 12.92
CA ALA A 421 -12.16 -9.99 12.98
C ALA A 421 -11.51 -9.48 14.27
N ARG A 422 -11.76 -8.21 14.65
CA ARG A 422 -11.28 -7.63 15.91
C ARG A 422 -11.79 -8.41 17.12
N ALA A 423 -13.07 -8.76 17.16
CA ALA A 423 -13.63 -9.54 18.25
C ALA A 423 -12.96 -10.92 18.38
N LEU A 424 -12.67 -11.59 17.26
CA LEU A 424 -12.04 -12.91 17.22
C LEU A 424 -10.59 -12.85 17.71
N VAL A 425 -9.81 -11.88 17.21
CA VAL A 425 -8.41 -11.66 17.65
C VAL A 425 -8.35 -11.30 19.14
N SER A 426 -9.24 -10.44 19.63
CA SER A 426 -9.31 -10.07 21.04
C SER A 426 -9.65 -11.26 21.94
N MET A 427 -10.54 -12.15 21.51
CA MET A 427 -10.87 -13.36 22.28
C MET A 427 -9.70 -14.35 22.33
N ALA A 428 -8.96 -14.51 21.23
CA ALA A 428 -7.77 -15.37 21.20
C ALA A 428 -6.69 -14.88 22.16
N GLY A 429 -6.48 -13.56 22.28
CA GLY A 429 -5.53 -12.97 23.23
C GLY A 429 -5.91 -13.10 24.71
N VAL A 430 -7.12 -13.58 25.02
CA VAL A 430 -7.59 -13.87 26.40
C VAL A 430 -7.50 -15.36 26.72
N LEU A 431 -7.41 -16.23 25.70
CA LEU A 431 -7.44 -17.69 25.83
C LEU A 431 -6.07 -18.36 25.61
N GLY A 432 -5.09 -17.64 25.06
CA GLY A 432 -3.67 -18.00 25.04
C GLY A 432 -2.92 -17.32 26.17
#